data_AF-A0A6M3KLC6-F1
#
_entry.id   AF-A0A6M3KLC6-F1
#
_cell.length_a   1.000
_cell.length_b   1.000
_cell.length_c   1.000
_cell.angle_alpha   90.00
_cell.angle_beta   90.00
_cell.angle_gamma   90.00
#
_symmetry.space_group_name_H-M   'P 1'
#
loop_
_entity.id
_entity.type
_entity.pdbx_description
1 polymer ?
#
loop_
_entity_poly.entity_id
_entity_poly.type
_entity_poly.pdbx_seq_one_letter_code
_entity_poly.pdbx_strand_id
1 'polypeptide(L)'
;MNYQTITLKGNAKVTVDFDDTGKCKKCGMDIIWATTQKAKSMPICKDKDGFFVSHFANCPYSEDFRKKEVFYDPKTKTGGVQ
;
A
#
# COMPACT_ATOMS: atom_id res chain seq x y z
N MET A 1 -19.50 0.26 -3.45
CA MET A 1 -18.23 0.35 -4.20
C MET A 1 -18.29 1.60 -5.05
N ASN A 2 -17.59 2.65 -4.64
CA ASN A 2 -17.55 3.93 -5.32
C ASN A 2 -16.19 4.07 -6.03
N TYR A 3 -16.10 3.41 -7.19
CA TYR A 3 -14.87 3.41 -7.98
C TYR A 3 -14.55 4.82 -8.51
N GLN A 4 -13.43 5.36 -8.07
CA GLN A 4 -12.86 6.60 -8.58
C GLN A 4 -11.73 6.30 -9.55
N THR A 5 -11.68 7.03 -10.67
CA THR A 5 -10.53 6.96 -11.58
C THR A 5 -9.53 8.01 -11.17
N ILE A 6 -8.36 7.57 -10.72
CA ILE A 6 -7.23 8.44 -10.38
C ILE A 6 -6.12 8.29 -11.40
N THR A 7 -5.36 9.36 -11.58
CA THR A 7 -4.14 9.35 -12.40
C THR A 7 -2.93 9.25 -11.48
N LEU A 8 -2.17 8.16 -11.63
CA LEU A 8 -0.91 7.97 -10.93
C LEU A 8 0.23 8.72 -11.63
N LYS A 9 1.29 9.03 -10.87
CA LYS A 9 2.55 9.56 -11.42
C LYS A 9 3.03 8.64 -12.56
N GLY A 10 3.18 9.22 -13.75
CA GLY A 10 3.42 8.48 -15.00
C GLY A 10 2.21 8.40 -15.94
N ASN A 11 1.15 9.19 -15.72
CA ASN A 11 -0.08 9.21 -16.53
C ASN A 11 -0.86 7.88 -16.56
N ALA A 12 -0.59 6.97 -15.62
CA ALA A 12 -1.33 5.72 -15.50
C ALA A 12 -2.68 5.98 -14.84
N LYS A 13 -3.78 5.81 -15.60
CA LYS A 13 -5.14 5.91 -15.06
C LYS A 13 -5.53 4.57 -14.44
N VAL A 14 -5.91 4.59 -13.17
CA VAL A 14 -6.37 3.40 -12.44
C VAL A 14 -7.71 3.69 -11.80
N THR A 15 -8.59 2.70 -11.83
CA THR A 15 -9.91 2.78 -11.23
C THR A 15 -9.90 2.01 -9.92
N VAL A 16 -10.06 2.73 -8.81
CA VAL A 16 -9.94 2.21 -7.45
C VAL A 16 -11.09 2.71 -6.58
N ASP A 17 -11.55 1.87 -5.67
CA ASP A 17 -12.43 2.25 -4.56
C ASP A 17 -11.53 2.61 -3.37
N PHE A 18 -11.73 3.77 -2.75
CA PHE A 18 -10.97 4.13 -1.56
C PHE A 18 -11.68 3.57 -0.33
N ASP A 19 -11.04 2.60 0.33
CA ASP A 19 -11.64 1.89 1.46
C ASP A 19 -11.29 2.62 2.77
N ASP A 20 -10.00 2.68 3.11
CA ASP A 20 -9.55 3.08 4.44
C ASP A 20 -8.26 3.90 4.37
N THR A 21 -8.02 4.75 5.37
CA THR A 21 -6.79 5.54 5.46
C THR A 21 -5.92 5.01 6.59
N GLY A 22 -4.63 4.87 6.34
CA GLY A 22 -3.69 4.30 7.31
C GLY A 22 -2.31 4.94 7.23
N LYS A 23 -1.38 4.41 8.02
CA LYS A 23 0.03 4.78 7.95
C LYS A 23 0.87 3.56 7.60
N CYS A 24 1.91 3.76 6.80
CA CYS A 24 2.89 2.73 6.55
C CYS A 24 3.58 2.35 7.87
N LYS A 25 3.51 1.07 8.25
CA LYS A 25 4.16 0.56 9.48
C LYS A 25 5.69 0.71 9.48
N LYS A 26 6.31 0.82 8.30
CA LYS A 26 7.77 0.89 8.14
C LYS A 26 8.27 2.31 8.02
N CYS A 27 7.80 3.05 7.01
CA CYS A 27 8.26 4.42 6.77
C CYS A 27 7.43 5.49 7.48
N GLY A 28 6.30 5.14 8.11
CA GLY A 28 5.43 6.07 8.85
C GLY A 28 4.59 7.03 8.01
N MET A 29 4.69 6.95 6.68
CA MET A 29 3.98 7.85 5.76
C MET A 29 2.48 7.54 5.72
N ASP A 30 1.65 8.56 5.58
CA ASP A 30 0.22 8.41 5.37
C ASP A 30 -0.08 7.75 4.03
N ILE A 31 -0.86 6.68 4.07
CA ILE A 31 -1.29 5.88 2.93
C ILE A 31 -2.81 5.76 2.94
N ILE A 32 -3.38 5.59 1.75
CA ILE A 32 -4.79 5.37 1.53
C ILE A 32 -4.88 3.99 0.88
N TRP A 33 -5.59 3.07 1.53
CA TRP A 33 -5.89 1.77 0.96
C TRP A 33 -6.97 1.92 -0.08
N ALA A 34 -6.63 1.52 -1.30
CA ALA A 34 -7.55 1.55 -2.41
C ALA A 34 -7.66 0.16 -3.04
N THR A 35 -8.88 -0.31 -3.26
CA THR A 35 -9.15 -1.59 -3.91
C THR A 35 -9.45 -1.37 -5.38
N THR A 36 -8.63 -1.96 -6.25
CA THR A 36 -8.85 -1.91 -7.71
C THR A 36 -10.07 -2.74 -8.12
N GLN A 37 -10.61 -2.50 -9.32
CA GLN A 37 -11.69 -3.34 -9.90
C GLN A 37 -11.36 -4.84 -9.94
N LYS A 38 -10.07 -5.22 -9.94
CA LYS A 38 -9.61 -6.61 -9.89
C LYS A 38 -9.56 -7.17 -8.46
N ALA A 39 -10.21 -6.52 -7.50
CA ALA A 39 -10.17 -6.84 -6.06
C ALA A 39 -8.76 -6.92 -5.48
N LYS A 40 -7.79 -6.18 -6.06
CA LYS A 40 -6.45 -6.05 -5.50
C LYS A 40 -6.34 -4.75 -4.71
N SER A 41 -6.02 -4.87 -3.43
CA SER A 41 -5.73 -3.73 -2.56
C SER A 41 -4.35 -3.16 -2.88
N MET A 42 -4.28 -1.84 -2.97
CA MET A 42 -3.07 -1.08 -3.25
C MET A 42 -3.00 0.12 -2.31
N PRO A 43 -1.90 0.27 -1.54
CA PRO A 43 -1.66 1.47 -0.76
C PRO A 43 -1.21 2.60 -1.69
N ILE A 44 -1.87 3.74 -1.59
CA ILE A 44 -1.63 4.95 -2.39
C ILE A 44 -1.23 6.07 -1.44
N CYS A 45 -0.19 6.83 -1.75
CA CYS A 45 0.15 8.04 -1.02
C CYS A 45 0.13 9.24 -1.98
N LYS A 46 0.11 10.45 -1.42
CA LYS A 46 0.28 11.68 -2.21
C LYS A 46 1.75 12.07 -2.21
N ASP A 47 2.28 12.37 -3.39
CA ASP A 47 3.63 12.91 -3.53
C ASP A 47 3.66 14.39 -3.12
N LYS A 48 4.86 14.98 -3.01
CA LYS A 48 5.02 16.41 -2.64
C LYS A 48 4.29 17.37 -3.58
N ASP A 49 4.14 16.96 -4.84
CA ASP A 49 3.44 17.69 -5.89
C ASP A 49 1.91 17.48 -5.88
N GLY A 50 1.38 16.70 -4.93
CA GLY A 50 -0.06 16.42 -4.79
C GLY A 50 -0.58 15.31 -5.72
N PHE A 51 0.27 14.69 -6.54
CA PHE A 51 -0.11 13.55 -7.38
C PHE A 51 -0.28 12.28 -6.56
N PHE A 52 -1.25 11.44 -6.93
CA PHE A 52 -1.38 10.10 -6.38
C PHE A 52 -0.23 9.23 -6.89
N VAL A 53 0.43 8.54 -5.97
CA VAL A 53 1.49 7.59 -6.27
C VAL A 53 1.21 6.31 -5.51
N SER A 54 1.48 5.17 -6.14
CA SER A 54 1.48 3.91 -5.41
C SER A 54 2.55 4.01 -4.32
N HIS A 55 2.17 3.76 -3.07
CA HIS A 55 3.12 3.81 -1.97
C HIS A 55 4.22 2.74 -2.15
N PHE A 56 3.94 1.66 -2.87
CA PHE A 56 4.95 0.70 -3.32
C PHE A 56 6.07 1.33 -4.14
N ALA A 57 5.81 2.36 -4.92
CA ALA A 57 6.83 3.04 -5.73
C ALA A 57 7.62 4.08 -4.93
N ASN A 58 7.06 4.60 -3.83
CA ASN A 58 7.66 5.68 -3.05
C ASN A 58 8.31 5.21 -1.74
N CYS A 59 7.88 4.05 -1.21
CA CYS A 59 8.41 3.56 0.05
C CYS A 59 9.80 2.94 -0.15
N PRO A 60 10.83 3.36 0.61
CA PRO A 60 12.16 2.73 0.56
C PRO A 60 12.15 1.29 1.07
N TYR A 61 11.12 0.89 1.82
CA TYR A 61 10.90 -0.46 2.33
C TYR A 61 9.80 -1.19 1.54
N SER A 62 9.55 -0.82 0.29
CA SER A 62 8.49 -1.40 -0.55
C SER A 62 8.62 -2.91 -0.77
N GLU A 63 9.85 -3.43 -0.73
CA GLU A 63 10.12 -4.87 -0.85
C GLU A 63 9.54 -5.68 0.32
N ASP A 64 9.49 -5.09 1.52
CA ASP A 64 8.92 -5.72 2.71
C ASP A 64 7.39 -5.79 2.69
N PHE A 65 6.70 -5.04 1.83
CA PHE A 65 5.24 -5.16 1.69
C PHE A 65 4.84 -6.50 1.05
N ARG A 66 5.73 -7.12 0.28
CA ARG A 66 5.50 -8.44 -0.34
C ARG A 66 5.93 -9.59 0.55
N LYS A 67 6.80 -9.33 1.53
CA LYS A 67 7.13 -10.33 2.55
C LYS A 67 5.96 -10.34 3.53
N LYS A 68 5.19 -11.44 3.54
CA LYS A 68 4.28 -11.74 4.66
C LYS A 68 5.10 -11.45 5.93
N GLU A 69 4.63 -10.53 6.78
CA GLU A 69 5.28 -10.29 8.06
C GLU A 69 5.35 -11.67 8.74
N VAL A 70 6.55 -12.27 8.78
CA VAL A 70 6.85 -13.28 9.78
C VAL A 70 6.73 -12.47 11.05
N PHE A 71 5.58 -12.58 11.70
CA PHE A 71 5.31 -11.95 12.97
C PHE A 71 6.43 -12.45 13.89
N TYR A 72 7.47 -11.65 14.08
CA TYR A 72 8.51 -11.98 15.04
C TYR A 72 7.89 -11.70 16.39
N ASP A 73 7.16 -12.68 16.90
CA ASP A 73 6.71 -12.74 18.26
C ASP A 73 7.94 -13.08 19.11
N PRO A 74 8.50 -12.16 19.91
CA PRO A 74 9.70 -12.44 20.71
C PRO A 74 9.47 -13.52 21.77
N LYS A 75 8.22 -14.00 21.94
CA LYS A 75 7.84 -15.07 22.86
C LYS A 75 7.88 -16.47 22.25
N THR A 76 7.90 -16.64 20.93
CA THR A 76 7.87 -17.98 20.30
C THR A 76 9.08 -18.17 19.39
N LYS A 77 10.15 -18.76 19.94
CA LYS A 77 11.35 -19.19 19.21
C LYS A 77 11.09 -20.39 18.27
N THR A 78 10.15 -20.30 17.35
CA THR A 78 9.94 -21.33 16.32
C THR A 78 9.32 -20.70 15.09
N GLY A 79 10.14 -20.49 14.06
CA GLY A 79 9.68 -20.13 12.73
C GLY A 79 8.86 -21.26 12.13
N GLY A 80 7.61 -20.99 11.81
CA GLY A 80 6.75 -21.84 11.00
C GLY A 80 6.46 -21.14 9.68
N VAL A 81 6.88 -21.75 8.57
CA VAL A 81 6.55 -21.33 7.21
C VAL A 81 5.11 -21.77 6.94
N GLN A 82 4.27 -20.86 6.43
CA GLN A 82 2.97 -21.17 5.83
C GLN A 82 3.05 -21.04 4.31
#